data_AF-A0A8T6H1P9-F1
#
_entry.id   AF-A0A8T6H1P9-F1
#
_cell.length_a   1.000
_cell.length_b   1.000
_cell.length_c   1.000
_cell.angle_alpha   90.00
_cell.angle_beta   90.00
_cell.angle_gamma   90.00
#
_symmetry.space_group_name_H-M   'P 1'
#
loop_
_entity.id
_entity.type
_entity.pdbx_description
1 polymer ?
#
loop_
_entity_poly.entity_id
_entity_poly.type
_entity_poly.pdbx_seq_one_letter_code
_entity_poly.pdbx_strand_id
1 'polypeptide(L)'
;MTVSAIILILTLFIASLAGHNQREDPSTQRALPWIDTLALIRADDGQRLRVNGRHAENCGAPWQTRVHAFPHNLDVQLYREVATAADCSPQDAPFEIELDLDSALDERAVIINDQVWGASRADFVKLSLFPAWIEQATLLPDANGGPRLRLQGSQAVGCTLPLLFTWRETGGGLSLGVYNAMDAAGVCPAVLVDIDETIVLPATELPADTLLEVNGILVNELETQNVSDTDKVLTNIFQVDATVAGDRVSLAVAGEHPDGCDYPVRVAQSRDGNRVQVEVYREIPADVFCPMILQPYNGVIEIEGAFAAGDYAIQVNSHSQTVNIPGA
;
A
#
# COMPACT_ATOMS: atom_id res chain seq x y z
N MET A 1 57.14 -23.19 0.26
CA MET A 1 56.15 -22.77 1.28
C MET A 1 54.92 -22.28 0.55
N THR A 2 53.96 -23.17 0.35
CA THR A 2 52.65 -22.89 -0.27
C THR A 2 51.64 -22.84 0.86
N VAL A 3 50.98 -21.69 1.03
CA VAL A 3 49.93 -21.50 2.03
C VAL A 3 48.60 -21.89 1.37
N SER A 4 48.07 -23.05 1.72
CA SER A 4 46.69 -23.42 1.41
C SER A 4 45.76 -22.73 2.41
N ALA A 5 44.89 -21.86 1.92
CA ALA A 5 43.80 -21.29 2.70
C ALA A 5 42.66 -22.33 2.81
N ILE A 6 42.34 -22.72 4.04
CA ILE A 6 41.17 -23.53 4.37
C ILE A 6 40.02 -22.56 4.61
N ILE A 7 39.04 -22.55 3.70
CA ILE A 7 37.77 -21.85 3.88
C ILE A 7 36.86 -22.76 4.72
N LEU A 8 36.58 -22.35 5.96
CA LEU A 8 35.68 -23.06 6.87
C LEU A 8 34.28 -22.45 6.73
N ILE A 9 33.40 -23.12 5.99
CA ILE A 9 31.98 -22.72 5.87
C ILE A 9 31.23 -23.31 7.07
N LEU A 10 30.77 -22.44 7.98
CA LEU A 10 29.96 -22.82 9.13
C LEU A 10 28.46 -22.64 8.77
N THR A 11 27.75 -23.73 8.51
CA THR A 11 26.33 -23.71 8.18
C THR A 11 25.49 -23.65 9.46
N LEU A 12 24.85 -22.51 9.74
CA LEU A 12 23.90 -22.35 10.84
C LEU A 12 22.47 -22.57 10.31
N PHE A 13 21.79 -23.62 10.76
CA PHE A 13 20.38 -23.88 10.43
C PHE A 13 19.47 -23.01 11.30
N ILE A 14 18.78 -22.04 10.71
CA ILE A 14 17.62 -21.37 11.32
C ILE A 14 16.40 -21.73 10.48
N ALA A 15 15.50 -22.54 11.05
CA ALA A 15 14.19 -22.81 10.45
C ALA A 15 13.35 -21.53 10.51
N SER A 16 13.19 -20.87 9.37
CA SER A 16 12.28 -19.74 9.21
C SER A 16 10.86 -20.27 9.11
N LEU A 17 10.00 -19.91 10.07
CA LEU A 17 8.55 -20.10 9.98
C LEU A 17 8.01 -19.17 8.87
N ALA A 18 8.04 -19.63 7.63
CA ALA A 18 7.27 -19.05 6.52
C ALA A 18 5.96 -19.82 6.39
N GLY A 19 4.83 -19.13 6.42
CA GLY A 19 3.53 -19.75 6.19
C GLY A 19 2.33 -18.92 6.63
N HIS A 20 2.20 -17.68 6.16
CA HIS A 20 0.87 -17.08 6.05
C HIS A 20 0.32 -17.50 4.68
N ASN A 21 -0.41 -18.62 4.68
CA ASN A 21 -1.05 -19.20 3.50
C ASN A 21 -2.18 -18.27 3.03
N GLN A 22 -1.87 -17.38 2.08
CA GLN A 22 -2.86 -16.82 1.17
C GLN A 22 -3.41 -17.96 0.30
N ARG A 23 -4.72 -17.97 0.09
CA ARG A 23 -5.48 -19.02 -0.59
C ARG A 23 -5.25 -18.91 -2.11
N GLU A 24 -4.12 -19.42 -2.60
CA GLU A 24 -3.88 -19.54 -4.04
C GLU A 24 -4.83 -20.58 -4.66
N ASP A 25 -5.20 -20.37 -5.92
CA ASP A 25 -6.00 -21.31 -6.71
C ASP A 25 -5.33 -22.69 -6.73
N PRO A 26 -6.01 -23.76 -6.27
CA PRO A 26 -5.42 -25.10 -6.17
C PRO A 26 -4.97 -25.68 -7.53
N SER A 27 -5.36 -25.08 -8.65
CA SER A 27 -4.94 -25.52 -9.99
C SER A 27 -3.52 -25.08 -10.37
N THR A 28 -2.89 -24.14 -9.64
CA THR A 28 -1.53 -23.64 -9.93
C THR A 28 -0.65 -23.64 -8.68
N GLN A 29 -0.54 -24.77 -7.99
CA GLN A 29 0.41 -24.89 -6.88
C GLN A 29 1.85 -24.75 -7.39
N ARG A 30 2.46 -23.59 -7.13
CA ARG A 30 3.90 -23.38 -7.32
C ARG A 30 4.63 -23.82 -6.06
N ALA A 31 5.39 -24.91 -6.17
CA ALA A 31 6.22 -25.36 -5.08
C ALA A 31 7.52 -24.52 -5.05
N LEU A 32 7.76 -23.83 -3.91
CA LEU A 32 8.90 -22.91 -3.75
C LEU A 32 10.14 -23.66 -3.23
N PRO A 33 11.31 -23.48 -3.85
CA PRO A 33 12.55 -24.08 -3.39
C PRO A 33 13.05 -23.47 -2.09
N TRP A 34 13.74 -24.28 -1.30
CA TRP A 34 14.47 -23.87 -0.12
C TRP A 34 15.90 -23.55 -0.54
N ILE A 35 16.35 -22.32 -0.31
CA ILE A 35 17.69 -21.89 -0.68
C ILE A 35 18.63 -22.20 0.48
N ASP A 36 19.65 -23.02 0.22
CA ASP A 36 20.63 -23.43 1.23
C ASP A 36 21.82 -22.48 1.24
N THR A 37 22.37 -22.18 0.07
CA THR A 37 23.56 -21.31 -0.06
C THR A 37 23.47 -20.45 -1.31
N LEU A 38 24.01 -19.24 -1.18
CA LEU A 38 24.18 -18.29 -2.26
C LEU A 38 25.65 -17.89 -2.35
N ALA A 39 26.26 -17.99 -3.52
CA ALA A 39 27.65 -17.62 -3.74
C ALA A 39 27.78 -16.67 -4.92
N LEU A 40 28.54 -15.59 -4.74
CA LEU A 40 28.96 -14.71 -5.84
C LEU A 40 30.28 -15.24 -6.37
N ILE A 41 30.29 -15.68 -7.62
CA ILE A 41 31.49 -16.12 -8.31
C ILE A 41 31.95 -14.97 -9.19
N ARG A 42 33.09 -14.37 -8.84
CA ARG A 42 33.79 -13.44 -9.73
C ARG A 42 34.62 -14.26 -10.70
N ALA A 43 34.29 -14.18 -11.98
CA ALA A 43 35.04 -14.78 -13.07
C ALA A 43 35.74 -13.67 -13.88
N ASP A 44 36.71 -14.03 -14.71
CA ASP A 44 37.45 -13.08 -15.54
C ASP A 44 36.54 -12.38 -16.58
N ASP A 45 35.39 -12.97 -16.89
CA ASP A 45 34.39 -12.52 -17.86
C ASP A 45 33.16 -11.84 -17.24
N GLY A 46 33.03 -11.80 -15.91
CA GLY A 46 31.85 -11.21 -15.26
C GLY A 46 31.61 -11.66 -13.81
N GLN A 47 30.43 -11.36 -13.30
CA GLN A 47 29.95 -11.86 -12.01
C GLN A 47 28.85 -12.88 -12.25
N ARG A 48 28.96 -14.06 -11.64
CA ARG A 48 27.95 -15.10 -11.70
C ARG A 48 27.39 -15.37 -10.33
N LEU A 49 26.08 -15.45 -10.23
CA LEU A 49 25.41 -15.81 -8.99
C LEU A 49 25.09 -17.30 -9.01
N ARG A 50 25.69 -18.05 -8.10
CA ARG A 50 25.40 -19.47 -7.90
C ARG A 50 24.42 -19.64 -6.75
N VAL A 51 23.25 -20.17 -7.07
CA VAL A 51 22.20 -20.50 -6.10
C VAL A 51 22.16 -22.00 -5.92
N ASN A 52 22.40 -22.49 -4.70
CA ASN A 52 22.18 -23.88 -4.35
C ASN A 52 21.00 -24.00 -3.38
N GLY A 53 20.16 -25.00 -3.59
CA GLY A 53 19.05 -25.27 -2.70
C GLY A 53 18.53 -26.68 -2.80
N ARG A 54 17.45 -26.93 -2.08
CA ARG A 54 16.69 -28.17 -2.09
C ARG A 54 15.22 -27.89 -2.37
N HIS A 55 14.52 -28.92 -2.82
CA HIS A 55 13.08 -28.86 -3.02
C HIS A 55 12.44 -30.16 -2.54
N ALA A 56 11.24 -30.08 -1.98
CA ALA A 56 10.55 -31.22 -1.38
C ALA A 56 10.15 -32.29 -2.41
N GLU A 57 10.01 -31.91 -3.67
CA GLU A 57 9.50 -32.77 -4.74
C GLU A 57 10.34 -32.71 -6.03
N ASN A 58 10.73 -33.88 -6.53
CA ASN A 58 11.36 -34.03 -7.83
C ASN A 58 10.28 -34.30 -8.89
N CYS A 59 10.05 -33.34 -9.78
CA CYS A 59 9.04 -33.45 -10.84
C CYS A 59 9.66 -33.42 -12.24
N GLY A 60 10.96 -33.66 -12.37
CA GLY A 60 11.66 -33.83 -13.66
C GLY A 60 11.77 -32.60 -14.58
N ALA A 61 10.97 -31.55 -14.37
CA ALA A 61 11.05 -30.31 -15.15
C ALA A 61 12.24 -29.44 -14.70
N PRO A 62 12.94 -28.76 -15.63
CA PRO A 62 14.02 -27.84 -15.28
C PRO A 62 13.50 -26.61 -14.55
N TRP A 63 14.30 -26.06 -13.65
CA TRP A 63 14.03 -24.76 -13.05
C TRP A 63 14.09 -23.67 -14.11
N GLN A 64 13.14 -22.75 -14.06
CA GLN A 64 13.15 -21.52 -14.82
C GLN A 64 13.49 -20.36 -13.89
N THR A 65 14.12 -19.34 -14.46
CA THR A 65 14.61 -18.17 -13.73
C THR A 65 14.08 -16.93 -14.40
N ARG A 66 13.46 -16.04 -13.63
CA ARG A 66 13.12 -14.70 -14.08
C ARG A 66 13.84 -13.68 -13.21
N VAL A 67 14.46 -12.71 -13.85
CA VAL A 67 15.31 -11.73 -13.19
C VAL A 67 14.75 -10.34 -13.48
N HIS A 68 14.38 -9.63 -12.42
CA HIS A 68 13.94 -8.24 -12.48
C HIS A 68 15.01 -7.37 -11.82
N ALA A 69 15.54 -6.40 -12.56
CA ALA A 69 16.51 -5.46 -12.03
C ALA A 69 15.82 -4.17 -11.58
N PHE A 70 15.98 -3.85 -10.30
CA PHE A 70 15.57 -2.59 -9.69
C PHE A 70 16.80 -1.71 -9.42
N PRO A 71 16.61 -0.40 -9.13
CA PRO A 71 17.74 0.49 -8.83
C PRO A 71 18.65 -0.01 -7.70
N HIS A 72 18.06 -0.64 -6.66
CA HIS A 72 18.77 -1.04 -5.45
C HIS A 72 18.86 -2.56 -5.24
N ASN A 73 18.14 -3.36 -6.03
CA ASN A 73 18.15 -4.81 -5.89
C ASN A 73 17.92 -5.55 -7.21
N LEU A 74 18.30 -6.84 -7.18
CA LEU A 74 17.93 -7.81 -8.18
C LEU A 74 16.86 -8.72 -7.55
N ASP A 75 15.68 -8.81 -8.15
CA ASP A 75 14.67 -9.79 -7.77
C ASP A 75 14.74 -10.99 -8.71
N VAL A 76 15.03 -12.16 -8.15
CA VAL A 76 15.22 -13.41 -8.87
C VAL A 76 14.11 -14.35 -8.46
N GLN A 77 13.22 -14.65 -9.39
CA GLN A 77 12.18 -15.64 -9.20
C GLN A 77 12.65 -16.97 -9.76
N LEU A 78 12.76 -17.96 -8.87
CA LEU A 78 13.01 -19.34 -9.23
C LEU A 78 11.68 -20.08 -9.21
N TYR A 79 11.20 -20.49 -10.37
CA TYR A 79 9.94 -21.21 -10.50
C TYR A 79 10.10 -22.40 -11.44
N ARG A 80 9.14 -23.31 -11.38
CA ARG A 80 9.06 -24.47 -12.26
C ARG A 80 7.61 -24.67 -12.67
N GLU A 81 7.39 -24.87 -13.95
CA GLU A 81 6.07 -25.28 -14.45
C GLU A 81 5.93 -26.78 -14.20
N VAL A 82 5.01 -27.16 -13.32
CA VAL A 82 4.67 -28.57 -13.07
C VAL A 82 3.38 -28.85 -13.81
N ALA A 83 3.40 -29.79 -14.77
CA ALA A 83 2.23 -30.10 -15.58
C ALA A 83 1.08 -30.66 -14.75
N THR A 84 1.36 -31.56 -13.80
CA THR A 84 0.43 -32.02 -12.76
C THR A 84 1.19 -32.48 -11.51
N ALA A 85 0.62 -32.30 -10.31
CA ALA A 85 1.22 -32.76 -9.05
C ALA A 85 1.40 -34.30 -8.98
N ALA A 86 0.75 -35.07 -9.87
CA ALA A 86 0.80 -36.53 -9.89
C ALA A 86 2.17 -37.09 -10.35
N ASP A 87 2.96 -36.29 -11.06
CA ASP A 87 4.26 -36.70 -11.61
C ASP A 87 5.44 -36.41 -10.66
N CYS A 88 5.15 -35.90 -9.47
CA CYS A 88 6.12 -35.50 -8.47
C CYS A 88 6.42 -36.63 -7.49
N SER A 89 7.68 -37.01 -7.35
CA SER A 89 8.13 -37.89 -6.26
C SER A 89 8.70 -37.04 -5.13
N PRO A 90 8.30 -37.26 -3.86
CA PRO A 90 8.92 -36.59 -2.73
C PRO A 90 10.37 -37.07 -2.61
N GLN A 91 11.29 -36.22 -3.07
CA GLN A 91 12.72 -36.42 -3.01
C GLN A 91 13.35 -35.06 -2.78
N ASP A 92 14.11 -34.94 -1.70
CA ASP A 92 15.02 -33.81 -1.48
C ASP A 92 16.11 -33.83 -2.57
N ALA A 93 15.79 -33.27 -3.73
CA ALA A 93 16.71 -33.14 -4.84
C ALA A 93 17.46 -31.82 -4.71
N PRO A 94 18.80 -31.82 -4.60
CA PRO A 94 19.56 -30.58 -4.66
C PRO A 94 19.46 -30.00 -6.07
N PHE A 95 19.47 -28.67 -6.16
CA PHE A 95 19.62 -27.96 -7.43
C PHE A 95 20.75 -26.94 -7.33
N GLU A 96 21.36 -26.65 -8.49
CA GLU A 96 22.38 -25.62 -8.67
C GLU A 96 21.99 -24.81 -9.90
N ILE A 97 21.87 -23.49 -9.73
CA ILE A 97 21.58 -22.54 -10.79
C ILE A 97 22.71 -21.52 -10.83
N GLU A 98 23.29 -21.32 -12.01
CA GLU A 98 24.29 -20.27 -12.25
C GLU A 98 23.64 -19.20 -13.12
N LEU A 99 23.50 -17.99 -12.57
CA LEU A 99 22.97 -16.83 -13.27
C LEU A 99 24.14 -15.96 -13.69
N ASP A 100 24.24 -15.71 -15.00
CA ASP A 100 25.18 -14.71 -15.52
C ASP A 100 24.57 -13.32 -15.31
N LEU A 101 25.32 -12.43 -14.68
CA LEU A 101 24.85 -11.10 -14.35
C LEU A 101 25.66 -10.09 -15.16
N ASP A 102 25.02 -9.56 -16.20
CA ASP A 102 25.60 -8.59 -17.15
C ASP A 102 26.05 -7.26 -16.49
N SER A 103 25.75 -7.05 -15.21
CA SER A 103 26.10 -5.83 -14.47
C SER A 103 26.68 -6.16 -13.09
N ALA A 104 27.64 -5.35 -12.64
CA ALA A 104 28.26 -5.51 -11.33
C ALA A 104 27.18 -5.44 -10.22
N LEU A 105 27.06 -6.49 -9.41
CA LEU A 105 26.24 -6.56 -8.21
C LEU A 105 26.79 -5.72 -7.05
N ASP A 106 27.88 -5.00 -7.25
CA ASP A 106 28.52 -4.25 -6.17
C ASP A 106 27.48 -3.31 -5.53
N GLU A 107 27.13 -3.63 -4.28
CA GLU A 107 26.17 -2.92 -3.40
C GLU A 107 24.67 -3.16 -3.66
N ARG A 108 24.28 -4.12 -4.51
CA ARG A 108 22.86 -4.49 -4.68
C ARG A 108 22.45 -5.62 -3.75
N ALA A 109 21.24 -5.55 -3.22
CA ALA A 109 20.60 -6.70 -2.59
C ALA A 109 20.12 -7.68 -3.68
N VAL A 110 20.23 -8.98 -3.41
CA VAL A 110 19.61 -10.02 -4.25
C VAL A 110 18.46 -10.62 -3.46
N ILE A 111 17.27 -10.54 -4.02
CA ILE A 111 16.07 -11.16 -3.48
C ILE A 111 15.83 -12.42 -4.29
N ILE A 112 15.71 -13.57 -3.64
CA ILE A 112 15.40 -14.84 -4.30
C ILE A 112 14.22 -15.47 -3.59
N ASN A 113 13.08 -15.53 -4.26
CA ASN A 113 11.82 -16.03 -3.70
C ASN A 113 11.54 -15.46 -2.29
N ASP A 114 11.54 -14.13 -2.18
CA ASP A 114 11.33 -13.34 -0.96
C ASP A 114 12.44 -13.43 0.11
N GLN A 115 13.52 -14.17 -0.14
CA GLN A 115 14.70 -14.18 0.73
C GLN A 115 15.73 -13.17 0.26
N VAL A 116 16.16 -12.28 1.15
CA VAL A 116 17.09 -11.19 0.79
C VAL A 116 18.50 -11.47 1.27
N TRP A 117 19.42 -11.32 0.33
CA TRP A 117 20.84 -11.52 0.50
C TRP A 117 21.55 -10.21 0.12
N GLY A 118 22.19 -9.58 1.09
CA GLY A 118 23.02 -8.40 0.84
C GLY A 118 24.37 -8.83 0.31
N ALA A 119 24.78 -8.32 -0.85
CA ALA A 119 26.16 -8.46 -1.31
C ALA A 119 27.07 -7.54 -0.48
N SER A 120 27.83 -8.09 0.47
CA SER A 120 28.99 -7.40 1.01
C SER A 120 30.21 -7.70 0.15
N ARG A 121 31.27 -6.86 0.24
CA ARG A 121 32.51 -7.06 -0.55
C ARG A 121 33.20 -8.41 -0.31
N ALA A 122 32.87 -9.12 0.76
CA ALA A 122 33.49 -10.39 1.13
C ALA A 122 32.53 -11.58 1.12
N ASP A 123 31.27 -11.39 1.57
CA ASP A 123 30.29 -12.48 1.75
C ASP A 123 28.84 -12.00 1.49
N PHE A 124 27.95 -12.95 1.19
CA PHE A 124 26.50 -12.71 1.23
C PHE A 124 25.99 -12.88 2.66
N VAL A 125 25.36 -11.85 3.20
CA VAL A 125 24.70 -11.91 4.51
C VAL A 125 23.19 -11.93 4.30
N LYS A 126 22.51 -12.85 4.98
CA LYS A 126 21.05 -12.90 5.00
C LYS A 126 20.52 -11.67 5.74
N LEU A 127 19.70 -10.88 5.06
CA LEU A 127 19.08 -9.69 5.65
C LEU A 127 17.67 -10.02 6.13
N SER A 128 17.23 -9.34 7.19
CA SER A 128 15.82 -9.34 7.60
C SER A 128 15.08 -8.29 6.79
N LEU A 129 13.93 -8.69 6.22
CA LEU A 129 13.02 -7.78 5.55
C LEU A 129 11.98 -7.24 6.53
N PHE A 130 11.77 -5.93 6.48
CA PHE A 130 10.70 -5.25 7.19
C PHE A 130 9.81 -4.58 6.14
N PRO A 131 8.51 -4.90 6.06
CA PRO A 131 7.62 -4.31 5.06
C PRO A 131 7.47 -2.82 5.34
N ALA A 132 7.67 -1.98 4.32
CA ALA A 132 7.38 -0.56 4.42
C ALA A 132 5.86 -0.34 4.61
N TRP A 133 5.50 0.68 5.39
CA TRP A 133 4.12 1.09 5.54
C TRP A 133 3.78 2.03 4.38
N ILE A 134 3.17 1.50 3.32
CA ILE A 134 2.73 2.29 2.18
C ILE A 134 1.33 2.82 2.51
N GLU A 135 1.13 4.13 2.39
CA GLU A 135 -0.16 4.79 2.62
C GLU A 135 -0.83 5.11 1.29
N GLN A 136 -0.03 5.52 0.30
CA GLN A 136 -0.51 5.84 -1.03
C GLN A 136 0.47 5.31 -2.08
N ALA A 137 -0.08 4.70 -3.12
CA ALA A 137 0.67 4.30 -4.30
C ALA A 137 -0.09 4.82 -5.53
N THR A 138 0.60 5.54 -6.41
CA THR A 138 -0.01 6.20 -7.56
C THR A 138 0.75 5.89 -8.83
N LEU A 139 0.05 5.35 -9.83
CA LEU A 139 0.61 5.13 -11.15
C LEU A 139 0.69 6.47 -11.90
N LEU A 140 1.89 6.82 -12.36
CA LEU A 140 2.17 8.03 -13.12
C LEU A 140 2.71 7.64 -14.51
N PRO A 141 2.39 8.38 -15.58
CA PRO A 141 3.08 8.21 -16.85
C PRO A 141 4.52 8.73 -16.75
N ASP A 142 5.49 8.03 -17.34
CA ASP A 142 6.83 8.54 -17.56
C ASP A 142 6.91 9.43 -18.82
N ALA A 143 8.05 10.11 -19.00
CA ALA A 143 8.28 10.99 -20.14
C ALA A 143 8.32 10.26 -21.50
N ASN A 144 8.50 8.95 -21.50
CA ASN A 144 8.57 8.05 -22.64
C ASN A 144 7.30 7.18 -22.81
N GLY A 145 6.25 7.39 -22.02
CA GLY A 145 5.01 6.61 -22.01
C GLY A 145 5.03 5.31 -21.20
N GLY A 146 6.12 4.97 -20.51
CA GLY A 146 6.20 3.85 -19.57
C GLY A 146 5.58 4.16 -18.19
N PRO A 147 5.18 3.15 -17.41
CA PRO A 147 4.57 3.36 -16.11
C PRO A 147 5.61 3.65 -15.00
N ARG A 148 5.36 4.68 -14.20
CA ARG A 148 6.05 4.96 -12.94
C ARG A 148 5.10 4.76 -11.79
N LEU A 149 5.64 4.38 -10.64
CA LEU A 149 4.87 4.26 -9.41
C LEU A 149 5.44 5.25 -8.40
N ARG A 150 4.63 6.22 -7.99
CA ARG A 150 4.93 7.06 -6.83
C ARG A 150 4.43 6.36 -5.59
N LEU A 151 5.27 6.26 -4.58
CA LEU A 151 5.02 5.64 -3.30
C LEU A 151 5.11 6.71 -2.21
N GLN A 152 4.09 6.80 -1.36
CA GLN A 152 4.08 7.64 -0.18
C GLN A 152 3.72 6.79 1.05
N GLY A 153 4.38 7.06 2.18
CA GLY A 153 4.16 6.33 3.43
C GLY A 153 5.34 6.50 4.38
N SER A 154 5.68 5.46 5.14
CA SER A 154 6.82 5.46 6.05
C SER A 154 7.59 4.14 6.08
N GLN A 155 8.89 4.22 6.34
CA GLN A 155 9.74 3.05 6.56
C GLN A 155 9.37 2.38 7.89
N ALA A 156 9.42 1.05 7.93
CA ALA A 156 9.15 0.29 9.15
C ALA A 156 10.31 0.33 10.17
N VAL A 157 11.41 0.97 9.78
CA VAL A 157 12.61 1.16 10.60
C VAL A 157 12.92 2.65 10.66
N GLY A 158 13.42 3.15 11.80
CA GLY A 158 13.74 4.57 11.92
C GLY A 158 15.11 4.98 11.41
N CYS A 159 15.72 4.17 10.54
CA CYS A 159 16.89 4.56 9.77
C CYS A 159 16.45 4.85 8.33
N THR A 160 17.11 5.80 7.67
CA THR A 160 16.99 5.97 6.22
C THR A 160 17.75 4.83 5.54
N LEU A 161 17.05 3.75 5.21
CA LEU A 161 17.59 2.63 4.44
C LEU A 161 17.06 2.66 3.00
N PRO A 162 17.81 2.16 2.01
CA PRO A 162 17.30 1.95 0.67
C PRO A 162 16.07 1.05 0.68
N LEU A 163 15.05 1.41 -0.11
CA LEU A 163 13.92 0.53 -0.34
C LEU A 163 14.31 -0.61 -1.28
N LEU A 164 13.85 -1.80 -0.93
CA LEU A 164 13.96 -3.00 -1.75
C LEU A 164 12.58 -3.35 -2.32
N PHE A 165 12.57 -3.83 -3.56
CA PHE A 165 11.34 -4.13 -4.28
C PHE A 165 11.31 -5.60 -4.68
N THR A 166 10.22 -6.31 -4.39
CA THR A 166 9.93 -7.63 -4.94
C THR A 166 8.76 -7.55 -5.92
N TRP A 167 8.80 -8.34 -6.97
CA TRP A 167 7.85 -8.27 -8.06
C TRP A 167 7.25 -9.63 -8.34
N ARG A 168 5.97 -9.84 -8.08
CA ARG A 168 5.31 -11.13 -8.30
C ARG A 168 4.09 -10.99 -9.20
N GLU A 169 4.13 -11.67 -10.33
CA GLU A 169 2.94 -11.91 -11.15
C GLU A 169 2.03 -12.91 -10.43
N THR A 170 0.79 -12.51 -10.22
CA THR A 170 -0.29 -13.37 -9.71
C THR A 170 -1.25 -13.69 -10.86
N GLY A 171 -2.16 -14.66 -10.65
CA GLY A 171 -3.09 -15.10 -11.70
C GLY A 171 -4.04 -14.03 -12.28
N GLY A 172 -4.06 -12.83 -11.72
CA GLY A 172 -4.89 -11.71 -12.20
C GLY A 172 -4.25 -10.33 -12.05
N GLY A 173 -2.95 -10.26 -11.79
CA GLY A 173 -2.31 -8.97 -11.52
C GLY A 173 -0.84 -9.07 -11.19
N LEU A 174 -0.35 -7.99 -10.63
CA LEU A 174 1.00 -7.79 -10.20
C LEU A 174 1.02 -7.37 -8.73
N SER A 175 1.79 -8.08 -7.92
CA SER A 175 2.07 -7.70 -6.54
C SER A 175 3.49 -7.16 -6.43
N LEU A 176 3.62 -5.93 -5.94
CA LEU A 176 4.88 -5.28 -5.62
C LEU A 176 5.06 -5.23 -4.11
N GLY A 177 6.07 -5.93 -3.61
CA GLY A 177 6.49 -5.82 -2.22
C GLY A 177 7.52 -4.71 -2.04
N VAL A 178 7.33 -3.83 -1.06
CA VAL A 178 8.25 -2.75 -0.70
C VAL A 178 8.78 -2.99 0.70
N TYR A 179 10.10 -3.10 0.85
CA TYR A 179 10.72 -3.48 2.11
C TYR A 179 11.94 -2.62 2.45
N ASN A 180 12.26 -2.55 3.72
CA ASN A 180 13.58 -2.20 4.21
C ASN A 180 14.35 -3.48 4.54
N ALA A 181 15.61 -3.56 4.12
CA ALA A 181 16.50 -4.63 4.53
C ALA A 181 17.46 -4.14 5.61
N MET A 182 17.50 -4.87 6.72
CA MET A 182 18.39 -4.57 7.84
C MET A 182 19.20 -5.82 8.21
N ASP A 183 20.46 -5.60 8.59
CA ASP A 183 21.24 -6.63 9.28
C ASP A 183 20.59 -6.94 10.64
N ALA A 184 20.63 -8.20 11.07
CA ALA A 184 20.11 -8.64 12.36
C ALA A 184 20.79 -7.93 13.55
N ALA A 185 22.02 -7.42 13.35
CA ALA A 185 22.73 -6.62 14.35
C ALA A 185 22.45 -5.11 14.25
N GLY A 186 21.70 -4.67 13.24
CA GLY A 186 21.36 -3.27 13.02
C GLY A 186 20.45 -2.72 14.11
N VAL A 187 20.77 -1.53 14.61
CA VAL A 187 19.93 -0.81 15.59
C VAL A 187 19.54 0.53 14.98
N CYS A 188 18.22 0.73 14.84
CA CYS A 188 17.64 1.98 14.37
C CYS A 188 16.89 2.69 15.50
N PRO A 189 16.90 4.03 15.53
CA PRO A 189 16.06 4.77 16.46
C PRO A 189 14.58 4.53 16.13
N ALA A 190 13.69 4.69 17.11
CA ALA A 190 12.25 4.59 16.91
C ALA A 190 11.69 5.93 16.39
N VAL A 191 12.00 6.26 15.13
CA VAL A 191 11.56 7.47 14.44
C VAL A 191 10.88 7.06 13.14
N LEU A 192 9.80 7.72 12.75
CA LEU A 192 9.19 7.50 11.44
C LEU A 192 10.05 8.18 10.37
N VAL A 193 10.39 7.45 9.33
CA VAL A 193 11.10 7.97 8.15
C VAL A 193 10.13 7.94 6.98
N ASP A 194 9.75 9.12 6.50
CA ASP A 194 8.79 9.22 5.42
C ASP A 194 9.36 8.67 4.11
N ILE A 195 8.48 8.08 3.30
CA ILE A 195 8.74 7.63 1.94
C ILE A 195 8.01 8.60 1.01
N ASP A 196 8.74 9.18 0.06
CA ASP A 196 8.18 9.83 -1.14
C ASP A 196 9.12 9.52 -2.30
N GLU A 197 8.96 8.31 -2.84
CA GLU A 197 9.82 7.79 -3.91
C GLU A 197 9.01 7.55 -5.18
N THR A 198 9.66 7.73 -6.33
CA THR A 198 9.06 7.36 -7.62
C THR A 198 9.97 6.38 -8.31
N ILE A 199 9.49 5.15 -8.46
CA ILE A 199 10.19 4.09 -9.17
C ILE A 199 9.68 3.96 -10.61
N VAL A 200 10.58 3.58 -11.51
CA VAL A 200 10.22 3.18 -12.87
C VAL A 200 9.90 1.70 -12.82
N LEU A 201 8.67 1.33 -13.20
CA LEU A 201 8.33 -0.08 -13.31
C LEU A 201 9.02 -0.64 -14.56
N PRO A 202 9.54 -1.88 -14.54
CA PRO A 202 10.13 -2.49 -15.73
C PRO A 202 9.13 -2.40 -16.88
N ALA A 203 9.57 -1.88 -18.01
CA ALA A 203 8.74 -1.56 -19.19
C ALA A 203 8.13 -2.79 -19.89
N THR A 204 8.18 -3.97 -19.25
CA THR A 204 7.37 -5.11 -19.66
C THR A 204 5.93 -4.65 -19.56
N GLU A 205 5.28 -4.52 -20.72
CA GLU A 205 3.94 -3.95 -20.88
C GLU A 205 3.05 -4.47 -19.75
N LEU A 206 2.72 -3.61 -18.77
CA LEU A 206 1.63 -3.91 -17.86
C LEU A 206 0.38 -3.87 -18.75
N PRO A 207 -0.34 -4.99 -18.98
CA PRO A 207 -1.63 -4.92 -19.64
C PRO A 207 -2.47 -3.79 -19.03
N ALA A 208 -3.24 -3.09 -19.87
CA ALA A 208 -4.06 -1.94 -19.44
C ALA A 208 -5.01 -2.26 -18.27
N ASP A 209 -5.32 -3.54 -18.07
CA ASP A 209 -6.24 -4.05 -17.05
C ASP A 209 -5.52 -4.81 -15.91
N THR A 210 -4.20 -4.67 -15.79
CA THR A 210 -3.44 -5.36 -14.73
C THR A 210 -3.78 -4.78 -13.37
N LEU A 211 -4.24 -5.59 -12.42
CA LEU A 211 -4.35 -5.16 -11.03
C LEU A 211 -2.95 -5.05 -10.43
N LEU A 212 -2.48 -3.84 -10.14
CA LEU A 212 -1.26 -3.62 -9.38
C LEU A 212 -1.61 -3.52 -7.90
N GLU A 213 -1.05 -4.38 -7.08
CA GLU A 213 -1.12 -4.38 -5.62
C GLU A 213 0.26 -4.00 -5.06
N VAL A 214 0.34 -3.08 -4.11
CA VAL A 214 1.58 -2.65 -3.45
C VAL A 214 1.42 -2.85 -1.96
N ASN A 215 2.14 -3.80 -1.37
CA ASN A 215 2.01 -4.17 0.04
C ASN A 215 0.54 -4.36 0.52
N GLY A 216 -0.35 -4.90 -0.34
CA GLY A 216 -1.78 -5.04 -0.03
C GLY A 216 -2.69 -3.93 -0.57
N ILE A 217 -2.15 -2.83 -1.11
CA ILE A 217 -2.92 -1.69 -1.63
C ILE A 217 -3.10 -1.81 -3.14
N LEU A 218 -4.33 -1.82 -3.63
CA LEU A 218 -4.64 -1.80 -5.06
C LEU A 218 -4.43 -0.39 -5.65
N VAL A 219 -3.62 -0.30 -6.71
CA VAL A 219 -3.19 0.96 -7.36
C VAL A 219 -3.97 1.27 -8.63
N ASN A 220 -4.44 0.24 -9.34
CA ASN A 220 -5.00 0.37 -10.69
C ASN A 220 -6.54 0.43 -10.75
N GLU A 221 -7.21 0.78 -9.65
CA GLU A 221 -8.59 1.26 -9.73
C GLU A 221 -8.60 2.70 -10.28
N LEU A 222 -8.34 2.78 -11.59
CA LEU A 222 -8.18 3.99 -12.41
C LEU A 222 -9.39 4.96 -12.42
N GLU A 223 -10.42 4.74 -11.59
CA GLU A 223 -11.60 5.63 -11.53
C GLU A 223 -12.21 5.89 -10.13
N THR A 224 -11.69 5.36 -9.02
CA THR A 224 -12.41 5.48 -7.72
C THR A 224 -11.68 6.06 -6.50
N GLN A 225 -10.37 6.33 -6.54
CA GLN A 225 -9.66 6.80 -5.33
C GLN A 225 -9.46 8.33 -5.20
N ASN A 226 -10.19 9.15 -5.98
CA ASN A 226 -10.38 10.56 -5.62
C ASN A 226 -11.72 10.83 -4.93
N VAL A 227 -12.48 9.79 -4.58
CA VAL A 227 -13.37 9.87 -3.43
C VAL A 227 -12.46 9.60 -2.23
N SER A 228 -11.77 10.63 -1.75
CA SER A 228 -11.41 10.62 -0.34
C SER A 228 -12.72 10.35 0.38
N ASP A 229 -12.84 9.18 1.00
CA ASP A 229 -14.01 8.86 1.81
C ASP A 229 -14.08 9.96 2.87
N THR A 230 -15.00 10.89 2.70
CA THR A 230 -15.21 11.96 3.67
C THR A 230 -16.27 11.50 4.64
N ASP A 231 -15.94 11.54 5.92
CA ASP A 231 -16.92 11.41 6.97
C ASP A 231 -17.74 12.70 7.08
N LYS A 232 -19.06 12.52 7.06
CA LYS A 232 -20.01 13.60 7.31
C LYS A 232 -20.16 13.79 8.82
N VAL A 233 -19.55 14.85 9.34
CA VAL A 233 -19.62 15.20 10.76
C VAL A 233 -20.69 16.27 10.98
N LEU A 234 -21.78 15.90 11.67
CA LEU A 234 -22.88 16.81 11.98
C LEU A 234 -22.50 17.81 13.08
N THR A 235 -22.95 19.05 12.91
CA THR A 235 -22.84 20.09 13.94
C THR A 235 -23.84 19.82 15.06
N ASN A 236 -23.42 19.92 16.32
CA ASN A 236 -24.33 19.89 17.45
C ASN A 236 -25.06 21.23 17.56
N ILE A 237 -26.34 21.27 17.17
CA ILE A 237 -27.15 22.49 17.17
C ILE A 237 -27.94 22.57 18.48
N PHE A 238 -27.77 23.67 19.21
CA PHE A 238 -28.50 23.91 20.47
C PHE A 238 -29.47 25.09 20.41
N GLN A 239 -29.38 25.96 19.39
CA GLN A 239 -30.30 27.09 19.22
C GLN A 239 -30.58 27.36 17.73
N VAL A 240 -31.85 27.58 17.41
CA VAL A 240 -32.34 27.98 16.08
C VAL A 240 -33.39 29.07 16.25
N ASP A 241 -33.12 30.24 15.71
CA ASP A 241 -34.06 31.37 15.66
C ASP A 241 -34.47 31.64 14.23
N ALA A 242 -35.76 31.49 13.93
CA ALA A 242 -36.30 31.75 12.60
C ALA A 242 -36.81 33.19 12.49
N THR A 243 -36.42 33.87 11.41
CA THR A 243 -36.95 35.18 11.02
C THR A 243 -37.70 35.06 9.70
N VAL A 244 -38.90 35.62 9.65
CA VAL A 244 -39.76 35.62 8.45
C VAL A 244 -39.85 37.04 7.91
N ALA A 245 -39.57 37.21 6.61
CA ALA A 245 -39.67 38.48 5.90
C ALA A 245 -40.45 38.27 4.60
N GLY A 246 -41.77 38.47 4.65
CA GLY A 246 -42.66 38.14 3.53
C GLY A 246 -42.76 36.64 3.33
N ASP A 247 -42.38 36.16 2.14
CA ASP A 247 -42.35 34.74 1.75
C ASP A 247 -40.96 34.09 1.94
N ARG A 248 -40.01 34.80 2.57
CA ARG A 248 -38.65 34.34 2.84
C ARG A 248 -38.47 33.99 4.31
N VAL A 249 -37.70 32.93 4.55
CA VAL A 249 -37.34 32.45 5.89
C VAL A 249 -35.82 32.37 6.00
N SER A 250 -35.27 33.00 7.04
CA SER A 250 -33.85 32.92 7.40
C SER A 250 -33.71 32.35 8.81
N LEU A 251 -32.74 31.46 9.03
CA LEU A 251 -32.46 30.86 10.34
C LEU A 251 -31.13 31.41 10.89
N ALA A 252 -31.16 32.03 12.06
CA ALA A 252 -29.95 32.22 12.87
C ALA A 252 -29.72 30.96 13.69
N VAL A 253 -28.58 30.29 13.46
CA VAL A 253 -28.26 28.99 14.05
C VAL A 253 -26.99 29.13 14.90
N ALA A 254 -27.07 28.64 16.13
CA ALA A 254 -25.91 28.51 17.02
C ALA A 254 -25.72 27.05 17.46
N GLY A 255 -24.46 26.62 17.47
CA GLY A 255 -24.07 25.24 17.71
C GLY A 255 -22.57 25.10 17.97
N GLU A 256 -22.10 23.88 17.89
CA GLU A 256 -20.68 23.54 17.98
C GLU A 256 -20.35 22.33 17.11
N HIS A 257 -19.18 22.32 16.48
CA HIS A 257 -18.66 21.11 15.83
C HIS A 257 -17.94 20.24 16.87
N PRO A 258 -18.13 18.91 16.83
CA PRO A 258 -17.54 18.00 17.81
C PRO A 258 -16.05 17.70 17.56
N ASP A 259 -15.42 18.39 16.61
CA ASP A 259 -14.04 18.17 16.19
C ASP A 259 -13.28 19.51 16.02
N GLY A 260 -11.97 19.44 16.17
CA GLY A 260 -11.06 20.58 16.17
C GLY A 260 -10.44 20.90 14.82
N CYS A 261 -10.87 20.27 13.72
CA CYS A 261 -10.35 20.60 12.40
C CYS A 261 -10.96 21.89 11.85
N ASP A 262 -10.26 22.57 10.94
CA ASP A 262 -10.75 23.78 10.25
C ASP A 262 -11.20 23.42 8.83
N TYR A 263 -12.31 22.68 8.73
CA TYR A 263 -12.96 22.37 7.45
C TYR A 263 -14.15 23.29 7.19
N PRO A 264 -14.45 23.61 5.91
CA PRO A 264 -15.60 24.42 5.55
C PRO A 264 -16.92 23.80 6.01
N VAL A 265 -17.80 24.62 6.60
CA VAL A 265 -19.16 24.23 6.93
C VAL A 265 -20.01 24.14 5.66
N ARG A 266 -20.77 23.06 5.53
CA ARG A 266 -21.74 22.83 4.46
C ARG A 266 -23.15 22.81 5.03
N VAL A 267 -24.08 23.24 4.19
CA VAL A 267 -25.51 23.23 4.49
C VAL A 267 -26.23 22.49 3.37
N ALA A 268 -26.92 21.42 3.72
CA ALA A 268 -27.84 20.74 2.82
C ALA A 268 -29.29 21.02 3.25
N GLN A 269 -30.17 21.23 2.29
CA GLN A 269 -31.57 21.55 2.55
C GLN A 269 -32.48 20.64 1.72
N SER A 270 -33.59 20.21 2.31
CA SER A 270 -34.66 19.53 1.60
C SER A 270 -36.02 19.97 2.14
N ARG A 271 -37.04 19.94 1.29
CA ARG A 271 -38.40 20.36 1.63
C ARG A 271 -39.42 19.37 1.09
N ASP A 272 -40.30 18.90 1.97
CA ASP A 272 -41.44 18.05 1.65
C ASP A 272 -42.71 18.68 2.24
N GLY A 273 -43.48 19.37 1.40
CA GLY A 273 -44.64 20.15 1.82
C GLY A 273 -44.27 21.21 2.87
N ASN A 274 -44.83 21.06 4.07
CA ASN A 274 -44.61 21.97 5.20
C ASN A 274 -43.47 21.52 6.13
N ARG A 275 -42.69 20.50 5.74
CA ARG A 275 -41.52 20.04 6.47
C ARG A 275 -40.26 20.46 5.74
N VAL A 276 -39.38 21.18 6.44
CA VAL A 276 -38.07 21.59 5.94
C VAL A 276 -37.00 20.89 6.78
N GLN A 277 -36.07 20.20 6.14
CA GLN A 277 -34.91 19.61 6.79
C GLN A 277 -33.67 20.36 6.35
N VAL A 278 -32.87 20.79 7.32
CA VAL A 278 -31.62 21.51 7.16
C VAL A 278 -30.54 20.73 7.88
N GLU A 279 -29.47 20.42 7.17
CA GLU A 279 -28.32 19.72 7.74
C GLU A 279 -27.11 20.63 7.70
N VAL A 280 -26.52 20.89 8.87
CA VAL A 280 -25.30 21.68 9.03
C VAL A 280 -24.18 20.74 9.41
N TYR A 281 -23.18 20.59 8.54
CA TYR A 281 -22.16 19.55 8.67
C TYR A 281 -20.82 19.96 8.07
N ARG A 282 -19.79 19.14 8.31
CA ARG A 282 -18.51 19.19 7.62
C ARG A 282 -18.20 17.85 6.96
N GLU A 283 -17.45 17.91 5.87
CA GLU A 283 -16.88 16.73 5.22
C GLU A 283 -15.41 16.67 5.60
N ILE A 284 -15.05 15.67 6.38
CA ILE A 284 -13.69 15.47 6.89
C ILE A 284 -13.14 14.20 6.24
N PRO A 285 -11.99 14.25 5.55
CA PRO A 285 -11.34 13.04 5.05
C PRO A 285 -11.16 12.00 6.16
N ALA A 286 -11.51 10.73 5.90
CA ALA A 286 -11.47 9.65 6.90
C ALA A 286 -10.06 9.36 7.44
N ASP A 287 -9.02 9.79 6.71
CA ASP A 287 -7.60 9.69 7.07
C ASP A 287 -7.09 10.88 7.90
N VAL A 288 -7.92 11.89 8.15
CA VAL A 288 -7.54 13.09 8.92
C VAL A 288 -7.95 12.95 10.38
N PHE A 289 -6.95 12.98 11.27
CA PHE A 289 -7.17 13.00 12.72
C PHE A 289 -7.39 14.42 13.23
N CYS A 290 -8.63 14.72 13.63
CA CYS A 290 -8.97 15.99 14.27
C CYS A 290 -8.81 15.93 15.79
N PRO A 291 -8.25 16.98 16.43
CA PRO A 291 -8.29 17.11 17.89
C PRO A 291 -9.74 17.08 18.40
N MET A 292 -10.00 16.46 19.55
CA MET A 292 -11.33 16.46 20.17
C MET A 292 -11.60 17.78 20.91
N ILE A 293 -11.79 18.87 20.16
CA ILE A 293 -12.04 20.21 20.69
C ILE A 293 -13.34 20.72 20.08
N LEU A 294 -14.26 21.21 20.93
CA LEU A 294 -15.51 21.81 20.48
C LEU A 294 -15.22 23.15 19.80
N GLN A 295 -15.63 23.30 18.54
CA GLN A 295 -15.52 24.56 17.80
C GLN A 295 -16.89 25.24 17.72
N PRO A 296 -17.06 26.46 18.26
CA PRO A 296 -18.35 27.15 18.21
C PRO A 296 -18.74 27.50 16.78
N TYR A 297 -20.02 27.28 16.46
CA TYR A 297 -20.63 27.60 15.17
C TYR A 297 -21.73 28.65 15.38
N ASN A 298 -21.68 29.74 14.60
CA ASN A 298 -22.74 30.74 14.51
C ASN A 298 -22.92 31.11 13.03
N GLY A 299 -24.12 30.93 12.49
CA GLY A 299 -24.39 31.18 11.08
C GLY A 299 -25.82 31.65 10.83
N VAL A 300 -26.02 32.33 9.70
CA VAL A 300 -27.34 32.65 9.17
C VAL A 300 -27.56 31.83 7.90
N ILE A 301 -28.62 31.02 7.89
CA ILE A 301 -28.97 30.14 6.78
C ILE A 301 -30.24 30.67 6.12
N GLU A 302 -30.16 31.05 4.86
CA GLU A 302 -31.32 31.38 4.04
C GLU A 302 -31.98 30.09 3.53
N ILE A 303 -33.28 29.95 3.77
CA ILE A 303 -34.01 28.76 3.33
C ILE A 303 -34.43 28.90 1.87
N GLU A 304 -34.08 27.90 1.06
CA GLU A 304 -34.30 27.95 -0.38
C GLU A 304 -35.79 27.87 -0.75
N GLY A 305 -36.18 28.76 -1.67
CA GLY A 305 -37.53 28.81 -2.24
C GLY A 305 -38.50 29.76 -1.52
N ALA A 306 -39.59 30.10 -2.21
CA ALA A 306 -40.68 30.88 -1.62
C ALA A 306 -41.58 29.99 -0.76
N PHE A 307 -42.20 30.59 0.26
CA PHE A 307 -43.12 29.93 1.17
C PHE A 307 -44.54 30.47 1.01
N ALA A 308 -45.52 29.56 1.02
CA ALA A 308 -46.91 29.95 1.11
C ALA A 308 -47.27 30.29 2.57
N ALA A 309 -48.42 30.93 2.77
CA ALA A 309 -48.95 31.16 4.11
C ALA A 309 -49.27 29.83 4.81
N GLY A 310 -48.87 29.70 6.07
CA GLY A 310 -49.12 28.49 6.86
C GLY A 310 -48.05 28.20 7.91
N ASP A 311 -48.22 27.08 8.62
CA ASP A 311 -47.26 26.59 9.60
C ASP A 311 -46.28 25.60 8.96
N TYR A 312 -44.99 25.84 9.20
CA TYR A 312 -43.89 25.00 8.75
C TYR A 312 -43.12 24.43 9.94
N ALA A 313 -42.78 23.14 9.86
CA ALA A 313 -41.88 22.49 10.78
C ALA A 313 -40.48 22.46 10.15
N ILE A 314 -39.54 23.20 10.73
CA ILE A 314 -38.16 23.29 10.28
C ILE A 314 -37.28 22.51 11.25
N GLN A 315 -36.61 21.48 10.74
CA GLN A 315 -35.66 20.68 11.49
C GLN A 315 -34.23 21.04 11.06
N VAL A 316 -33.41 21.49 12.00
CA VAL A 316 -31.98 21.74 11.78
C VAL A 316 -31.19 20.70 12.59
N ASN A 317 -30.60 19.71 11.92
CA ASN A 317 -30.01 18.53 12.56
C ASN A 317 -31.00 17.89 13.59
N SER A 318 -30.64 17.88 14.87
CA SER A 318 -31.46 17.34 15.97
C SER A 318 -32.44 18.35 16.58
N HIS A 319 -32.42 19.62 16.15
CA HIS A 319 -33.27 20.68 16.68
C HIS A 319 -34.49 20.93 15.77
N SER A 320 -35.66 21.20 16.36
CA SER A 320 -36.91 21.42 15.61
C SER A 320 -37.57 22.72 16.04
N GLN A 321 -38.00 23.52 15.06
CA GLN A 321 -38.64 24.82 15.24
C GLN A 321 -39.88 24.93 14.35
N THR A 322 -40.97 25.45 14.90
CA THR A 322 -42.18 25.77 14.12
C THR A 322 -42.18 27.24 13.74
N VAL A 323 -42.49 27.53 12.47
CA VAL A 323 -42.57 28.89 11.94
C VAL A 323 -43.93 29.10 11.29
N ASN A 324 -44.63 30.18 11.68
CA ASN A 324 -45.85 30.62 11.03
C ASN A 324 -45.52 31.69 9.99
N ILE A 325 -45.96 31.48 8.76
CA ILE A 325 -45.79 32.42 7.65
C ILE A 325 -47.14 33.09 7.41
N PRO A 326 -47.26 34.42 7.65
CA PRO A 326 -48.52 35.11 7.56
C PRO A 326 -49.03 35.17 6.11
N GLY A 327 -50.35 35.10 5.95
CA GLY A 327 -51.00 35.41 4.68
C GLY A 327 -50.83 36.88 4.31
N ALA A 328 -50.54 37.14 3.04
CA ALA A 328 -50.50 38.49 2.47
C ALA A 328 -51.88 39.16 2.45
#